data_AF-A0A2M4CLR2-F1
#
_entry.id   AF-A0A2M4CLR2-F1
#
_cell.length_a   1.000
_cell.length_b   1.000
_cell.length_c   1.000
_cell.angle_alpha   90.00
_cell.angle_beta   90.00
_cell.angle_gamma   90.00
#
_symmetry.space_group_name_H-M   'P 1'
#
loop_
_entity.id
_entity.type
_entity.pdbx_description
1 polymer ?
#
loop_
_entity_poly.entity_id
_entity_poly.type
_entity_poly.pdbx_seq_one_letter_code
_entity_poly.pdbx_strand_id
1 'polypeptide(L)'
;SSKHNFHCPSFVCQTEPGMAAHSHIRKVQQLFRSIELDDSKKSFYLTAAKYGIQTQLREPLVRLAGGFAPSTKLSEACVKNAIARIYEIEGEFYAKFSYACENHDPYSVECLEEAQDDYLTKLVELFKETKKCLRE
;
A
#
# COMPACT_ATOMS: atom_id res chain seq x y z
N SER A 1 56.16 -3.78 -27.61
CA SER A 1 55.02 -2.89 -27.30
C SER A 1 53.76 -3.71 -27.17
N SER A 2 52.83 -3.52 -26.23
CA SER A 2 52.86 -3.02 -24.86
C SER A 2 51.63 -3.67 -24.22
N LYS A 3 51.79 -4.34 -23.08
CA LYS A 3 50.71 -4.93 -22.28
C LYS A 3 49.90 -3.78 -21.66
N HIS A 4 48.62 -3.64 -21.98
CA HIS A 4 47.74 -2.76 -21.20
C HIS A 4 47.01 -3.58 -20.14
N ASN A 5 47.60 -3.54 -18.95
CA ASN A 5 46.94 -3.86 -17.68
C ASN A 5 45.78 -2.89 -17.47
N PHE A 6 44.54 -3.38 -17.43
CA PHE A 6 43.45 -2.65 -16.80
C PHE A 6 43.53 -2.89 -15.28
N HIS A 7 44.30 -2.03 -14.63
CA HIS A 7 44.19 -1.79 -13.20
C HIS A 7 42.94 -0.91 -13.00
N CYS A 8 41.89 -1.46 -12.38
CA CYS A 8 40.84 -0.66 -11.75
C CYS A 8 41.22 -0.46 -10.27
N PRO A 9 41.78 0.68 -9.85
CA PRO A 9 41.89 0.98 -8.44
C PRO A 9 40.55 1.56 -7.94
N SER A 10 40.16 1.12 -6.74
CA SER A 10 39.17 1.76 -5.87
C SER A 10 37.74 1.81 -6.42
N PHE A 11 37.11 0.64 -6.40
CA PHE A 11 35.67 0.43 -6.48
C PHE A 11 34.97 1.15 -5.31
N VAL A 12 34.66 2.44 -5.47
CA VAL A 12 33.50 3.01 -4.79
C VAL A 12 32.30 2.42 -5.52
N CYS A 13 31.75 1.36 -4.94
CA CYS A 13 30.46 0.83 -5.33
C CYS A 13 29.41 1.91 -5.03
N GLN A 14 29.25 2.86 -5.93
CA GLN A 14 28.07 3.71 -5.95
C GLN A 14 26.92 2.77 -6.32
N THR A 15 26.19 2.29 -5.31
CA THR A 15 24.88 1.70 -5.53
C THR A 15 24.06 2.76 -6.25
N GLU A 16 23.79 2.56 -7.54
CA GLU A 16 23.01 3.49 -8.34
C GLU A 16 21.71 3.83 -7.61
N PRO A 17 21.40 5.13 -7.42
CA PRO A 17 20.18 5.57 -6.72
C PRO A 17 18.90 4.90 -7.25
N GLY A 18 18.88 4.50 -8.53
CA GLY A 18 17.78 3.76 -9.14
C GLY A 18 17.53 2.39 -8.51
N MET A 19 18.56 1.56 -8.32
CA MET A 19 18.36 0.16 -7.89
C MET A 19 17.75 0.01 -6.50
N ALA A 20 18.07 0.91 -5.57
CA ALA A 20 17.51 0.84 -4.22
C ALA A 20 16.15 1.52 -4.09
N ALA A 21 15.88 2.59 -4.84
CA ALA A 21 14.50 3.08 -5.01
C ALA A 21 13.59 1.96 -5.56
N HIS A 22 14.11 1.13 -6.47
CA HIS A 22 13.39 -0.05 -6.98
C HIS A 22 13.17 -1.14 -5.91
N SER A 23 14.09 -1.34 -4.97
CA SER A 23 13.96 -2.40 -3.95
C SER A 23 12.91 -2.07 -2.89
N HIS A 24 12.87 -0.82 -2.39
CA HIS A 24 11.85 -0.37 -1.44
C HIS A 24 10.45 -0.42 -2.04
N ILE A 25 10.29 0.10 -3.27
CA ILE A 25 9.02 0.06 -4.00
C ILE A 25 8.54 -1.37 -4.17
N ARG A 26 9.40 -2.26 -4.66
CA ARG A 26 9.06 -3.67 -4.89
C ARG A 26 8.63 -4.35 -3.59
N LYS A 27 9.27 -4.02 -2.47
CA LYS A 27 8.96 -4.61 -1.18
C LYS A 27 7.58 -4.20 -0.68
N VAL A 28 7.24 -2.92 -0.74
CA VAL A 28 5.89 -2.44 -0.37
C VAL A 28 4.85 -3.09 -1.28
N GLN A 29 5.07 -3.08 -2.59
CA GLN A 29 4.14 -3.73 -3.54
C GLN A 29 3.95 -5.21 -3.25
N GLN A 30 5.02 -5.94 -2.92
CA GLN A 30 4.94 -7.36 -2.61
C GLN A 30 4.14 -7.62 -1.34
N LEU A 31 4.31 -6.81 -0.29
CA LEU A 31 3.52 -6.95 0.93
C LEU A 31 2.04 -6.69 0.67
N PHE A 32 1.70 -5.66 -0.10
CA PHE A 32 0.30 -5.37 -0.44
C PHE A 32 -0.37 -6.43 -1.33
N ARG A 33 0.39 -7.30 -2.01
CA ARG A 33 -0.17 -8.43 -2.77
C ARG A 33 -0.78 -9.50 -1.88
N SER A 34 -0.45 -9.54 -0.58
CA SER A 34 -1.05 -10.49 0.35
C SER A 34 -2.46 -10.10 0.80
N ILE A 35 -2.97 -8.94 0.36
CA ILE A 35 -4.32 -8.50 0.71
C ILE A 35 -5.32 -9.28 -0.15
N GLU A 36 -6.06 -10.15 0.52
CA GLU A 36 -7.16 -10.92 -0.05
C GLU A 36 -8.47 -10.48 0.60
N LEU A 37 -9.35 -9.84 -0.17
CA LEU A 37 -10.70 -9.50 0.27
C LEU A 37 -11.64 -10.65 -0.04
N ASP A 38 -12.64 -10.87 0.82
CA ASP A 38 -13.67 -11.90 0.64
C ASP A 38 -14.41 -11.73 -0.69
N ASP A 39 -14.17 -12.65 -1.61
CA ASP A 39 -14.67 -12.61 -2.99
C ASP A 39 -16.15 -12.98 -3.12
N SER A 40 -16.79 -13.44 -2.03
CA SER A 40 -18.24 -13.65 -1.97
C SER A 40 -19.04 -12.36 -1.96
N LYS A 41 -18.40 -11.22 -1.63
CA LYS A 41 -19.03 -9.89 -1.61
C LYS A 41 -19.33 -9.38 -3.03
N LYS A 42 -20.26 -8.42 -3.15
CA LYS A 42 -20.66 -7.84 -4.46
C LYS A 42 -19.45 -7.24 -5.19
N SER A 43 -19.39 -7.43 -6.50
CA SER A 43 -18.24 -7.01 -7.33
C SER A 43 -17.97 -5.50 -7.32
N PHE A 44 -19.02 -4.67 -7.29
CA PHE A 44 -18.87 -3.22 -7.22
C PHE A 44 -18.32 -2.77 -5.86
N TYR A 45 -18.74 -3.43 -4.76
CA TYR A 45 -18.17 -3.21 -3.43
C TYR A 45 -16.68 -3.56 -3.43
N LEU A 46 -16.31 -4.75 -3.93
CA LEU A 46 -14.91 -5.18 -4.00
C LEU A 46 -14.05 -4.26 -4.86
N THR A 47 -14.61 -3.74 -5.95
CA THR A 47 -13.95 -2.72 -6.78
C THR A 47 -13.67 -1.45 -5.98
N ALA A 48 -14.65 -0.93 -5.25
CA ALA A 48 -14.48 0.27 -4.43
C ALA A 48 -13.49 0.05 -3.28
N ALA A 49 -13.58 -1.09 -2.57
CA ALA A 49 -12.67 -1.44 -1.49
C ALA A 49 -11.21 -1.50 -2.00
N LYS A 50 -10.96 -2.26 -3.09
CA LYS A 50 -9.63 -2.36 -3.72
C LYS A 50 -9.12 -1.01 -4.21
N TYR A 51 -9.99 -0.20 -4.82
CA TYR A 51 -9.64 1.13 -5.31
C TYR A 51 -9.23 2.07 -4.17
N GLY A 52 -9.96 2.06 -3.05
CA GLY A 52 -9.61 2.82 -1.85
C GLY A 52 -8.24 2.42 -1.29
N ILE A 53 -8.00 1.13 -1.07
CA ILE A 53 -6.70 0.62 -0.57
C ILE A 53 -5.57 1.03 -1.51
N GLN A 54 -5.78 0.90 -2.82
CA GLN A 54 -4.80 1.25 -3.82
C GLN A 54 -4.44 2.75 -3.76
N THR A 55 -5.44 3.63 -3.83
CA THR A 55 -5.25 5.06 -4.04
C THR A 55 -4.92 5.83 -2.75
N GLN A 56 -5.54 5.46 -1.62
CA GLN A 56 -5.37 6.19 -0.37
C GLN A 56 -4.19 5.68 0.47
N LEU A 57 -3.72 4.45 0.20
CA LEU A 57 -2.70 3.82 1.05
C LEU A 57 -1.52 3.25 0.27
N ARG A 58 -1.74 2.28 -0.64
CA ARG A 58 -0.64 1.58 -1.33
C ARG A 58 0.21 2.52 -2.17
N GLU A 59 -0.41 3.30 -3.06
CA GLU A 59 0.30 4.21 -3.96
C GLU A 59 1.05 5.32 -3.20
N PRO A 60 0.45 5.97 -2.19
CA PRO A 60 1.17 6.91 -1.33
C PRO A 60 2.37 6.28 -0.61
N LEU A 61 2.24 5.07 -0.07
CA LEU A 61 3.36 4.36 0.58
C LEU A 61 4.46 4.00 -0.41
N VAL A 62 4.10 3.54 -1.62
CA VAL A 62 5.06 3.25 -2.69
C VAL A 62 5.83 4.50 -3.09
N ARG A 63 5.13 5.63 -3.28
CA ARG A 63 5.76 6.91 -3.62
C ARG A 63 6.70 7.39 -2.52
N LEU A 64 6.28 7.25 -1.26
CA LEU A 64 7.10 7.63 -0.11
C LEU A 64 8.35 6.74 -0.01
N ALA A 65 8.19 5.42 -0.12
CA ALA A 65 9.28 4.45 -0.06
C ALA A 65 10.28 4.63 -1.21
N GLY A 66 9.81 4.95 -2.42
CA GLY A 66 10.66 5.25 -3.57
C GLY A 66 11.52 6.50 -3.41
N GLY A 67 11.18 7.39 -2.47
CA GLY A 67 11.97 8.57 -2.13
C GLY A 67 13.02 8.33 -1.03
N PHE A 68 13.19 7.08 -0.55
CA PHE A 68 14.17 6.78 0.50
C PHE A 68 15.57 6.62 -0.07
N ALA A 69 16.58 7.00 0.73
CA ALA A 69 17.97 6.79 0.35
C ALA A 69 18.28 5.28 0.27
N PRO A 70 19.17 4.82 -0.62
CA PRO A 70 19.48 3.40 -0.79
C PRO A 70 19.84 2.62 0.48
N SER A 71 20.50 3.27 1.43
CA SER A 71 20.92 2.69 2.71
C SER A 71 19.80 2.61 3.75
N THR A 72 18.65 3.26 3.49
CA THR A 72 17.50 3.26 4.40
C THR A 72 16.88 1.87 4.43
N LYS A 73 16.60 1.36 5.63
CA LYS A 73 15.84 0.13 5.78
C LYS A 73 14.35 0.44 5.85
N LEU A 74 13.56 -0.35 5.12
CA LEU A 74 12.10 -0.27 5.14
C LEU A 74 11.56 -1.19 6.22
N SER A 75 10.72 -0.66 7.10
CA SER A 75 10.12 -1.47 8.15
C SER A 75 9.00 -2.36 7.61
N GLU A 76 9.30 -3.64 7.39
CA GLU A 76 8.28 -4.62 6.99
C GLU A 76 7.19 -4.77 8.05
N ALA A 77 7.56 -4.71 9.33
CA ALA A 77 6.62 -4.82 10.44
C ALA A 77 5.60 -3.67 10.41
N CYS A 78 6.05 -2.43 10.15
CA CYS A 78 5.16 -1.29 10.00
C CYS A 78 4.15 -1.48 8.86
N VAL A 79 4.59 -1.98 7.70
CA VAL A 79 3.69 -2.25 6.56
C VAL A 79 2.72 -3.40 6.87
N LYS A 80 3.17 -4.48 7.52
CA LYS A 80 2.32 -5.61 7.90
C LYS A 80 1.24 -5.20 8.92
N ASN A 81 1.59 -4.34 9.89
CA ASN A 81 0.63 -3.79 10.82
C ASN A 81 -0.42 -2.91 10.12
N ALA A 82 0.00 -2.14 9.11
CA ALA A 82 -0.93 -1.41 8.28
C ALA A 82 -1.89 -2.35 7.54
N ILE A 83 -1.37 -3.43 6.94
CA ILE A 83 -2.19 -4.45 6.27
C ILE A 83 -3.20 -5.09 7.21
N ALA A 84 -2.81 -5.42 8.45
CA ALA A 84 -3.76 -5.94 9.44
C ALA A 84 -4.93 -4.98 9.68
N ARG A 85 -4.65 -3.68 9.81
CA ARG A 85 -5.68 -2.64 9.99
C ARG A 85 -6.52 -2.37 8.76
N ILE A 86 -6.04 -2.68 7.55
CA ILE A 86 -6.88 -2.62 6.34
C ILE A 86 -8.07 -3.57 6.49
N TYR A 87 -7.87 -4.77 7.04
CA TYR A 87 -8.96 -5.73 7.21
C TYR A 87 -10.01 -5.26 8.23
N GLU A 88 -9.57 -4.61 9.30
CA GLU A 88 -10.48 -3.99 10.28
C GLU A 88 -11.32 -2.88 9.62
N ILE A 89 -10.65 -1.97 8.91
CA ILE A 89 -11.29 -0.84 8.20
C ILE A 89 -12.25 -1.35 7.10
N GLU A 90 -11.86 -2.38 6.36
CA GLU A 90 -12.69 -3.00 5.31
C GLU A 90 -13.91 -3.71 5.90
N GLY A 91 -13.76 -4.38 7.05
CA GLY A 91 -14.88 -4.98 7.77
C GLY A 91 -15.91 -3.94 8.22
N GLU A 92 -15.46 -2.81 8.76
CA GLU A 92 -16.35 -1.69 9.14
C GLU A 92 -17.03 -1.05 7.93
N PHE A 93 -16.30 -0.91 6.81
CA PHE A 93 -16.86 -0.40 5.56
C PHE A 93 -17.98 -1.31 5.05
N TYR A 94 -17.74 -2.62 5.03
CA TYR A 94 -18.77 -3.59 4.63
C TYR A 94 -19.98 -3.55 5.56
N ALA A 95 -19.77 -3.47 6.87
CA ALA A 95 -20.87 -3.41 7.83
C ALA A 95 -21.75 -2.16 7.62
N LYS A 96 -21.14 -0.99 7.39
CA LYS A 96 -21.87 0.25 7.09
C LYS A 96 -22.62 0.16 5.76
N PHE A 97 -21.96 -0.35 4.74
CA PHE A 97 -22.57 -0.59 3.43
C PHE A 97 -23.79 -1.53 3.53
N SER A 98 -23.66 -2.63 4.26
CA SER A 98 -24.76 -3.57 4.47
C SER A 98 -25.91 -2.97 5.28
N TYR A 99 -25.62 -2.21 6.32
CA TYR A 99 -26.64 -1.53 7.12
C TYR A 99 -27.40 -0.46 6.32
N ALA A 100 -26.68 0.36 5.54
CA ALA A 100 -27.30 1.36 4.66
C ALA A 100 -28.29 0.72 3.65
N CYS A 101 -28.02 -0.52 3.24
CA CYS A 101 -28.89 -1.27 2.34
C CYS A 101 -29.90 -2.20 3.04
N GLU A 102 -29.94 -2.29 4.38
CA GLU A 102 -30.73 -3.30 5.11
C GLU A 102 -32.25 -3.19 4.86
N ASN A 103 -32.74 -2.01 4.47
CA ASN A 103 -34.14 -1.74 4.15
C ASN A 103 -34.43 -1.54 2.65
N HIS A 104 -33.41 -1.64 1.80
CA HIS A 104 -33.49 -1.38 0.36
C HIS A 104 -32.74 -2.50 -0.40
N ASP A 105 -33.46 -3.57 -0.75
CA ASP A 105 -32.96 -4.51 -1.75
C ASP A 105 -33.21 -3.89 -3.14
N PRO A 106 -32.18 -3.64 -3.98
CA PRO A 106 -30.86 -4.25 -3.99
C PRO A 106 -29.76 -3.38 -3.37
N TYR A 107 -28.74 -4.06 -2.82
CA TYR A 107 -27.40 -3.50 -2.56
C TYR A 107 -26.96 -2.56 -3.70
N SER A 108 -27.08 -1.25 -3.51
CA SER A 108 -26.94 -0.26 -4.58
C SER A 108 -25.61 0.47 -4.47
N VAL A 109 -25.26 1.20 -5.54
CA VAL A 109 -24.11 2.12 -5.53
C VAL A 109 -24.36 3.27 -4.56
N GLU A 110 -25.61 3.67 -4.34
CA GLU A 110 -25.98 4.77 -3.44
C GLU A 110 -25.62 4.44 -1.98
N CYS A 111 -25.94 3.23 -1.48
CA CYS A 111 -25.50 2.80 -0.15
C CYS A 111 -23.97 2.75 -0.01
N LEU A 112 -23.27 2.43 -1.11
CA LEU A 112 -21.81 2.35 -1.12
C LEU A 112 -21.20 3.74 -0.94
N GLU A 113 -21.73 4.73 -1.66
CA GLU A 113 -21.30 6.13 -1.60
C GLU A 113 -21.45 6.68 -0.17
N GLU A 114 -22.55 6.39 0.52
CA GLU A 114 -22.77 6.82 1.91
C GLU A 114 -21.72 6.26 2.89
N ALA A 115 -21.27 5.02 2.68
CA ALA A 115 -20.25 4.38 3.53
C ALA A 115 -18.82 4.73 3.10
N GLN A 116 -18.62 5.24 1.88
CA GLN A 116 -17.31 5.36 1.25
C GLN A 116 -16.43 6.46 1.86
N ASP A 117 -17.00 7.61 2.23
CA ASP A 117 -16.22 8.74 2.73
C ASP A 117 -15.48 8.42 4.04
N ASP A 118 -16.15 7.74 4.97
CA ASP A 118 -15.52 7.28 6.23
C ASP A 118 -14.42 6.25 5.96
N TYR A 119 -14.68 5.31 5.05
CA TYR A 119 -13.70 4.30 4.63
C TYR A 119 -12.42 4.94 4.05
N LEU A 120 -12.57 5.86 3.10
CA LEU A 120 -11.44 6.56 2.50
C LEU A 120 -10.69 7.41 3.53
N THR A 121 -11.41 8.08 4.45
CA THR A 121 -10.81 8.86 5.53
C THR A 121 -9.93 8.00 6.43
N LYS A 122 -10.42 6.83 6.86
CA LYS A 122 -9.65 5.89 7.68
C LYS A 122 -8.41 5.36 6.98
N LEU A 123 -8.47 5.11 5.67
CA LEU A 123 -7.28 4.71 4.90
C LEU A 123 -6.23 5.84 4.83
N VAL A 124 -6.66 7.10 4.69
CA VAL A 124 -5.75 8.26 4.74
C VAL A 124 -5.11 8.40 6.11
N GLU A 125 -5.86 8.18 7.19
CA GLU A 125 -5.33 8.19 8.55
C GLU A 125 -4.33 7.05 8.77
N LEU A 126 -4.66 5.85 8.32
CA LEU A 126 -3.75 4.70 8.35
C LEU A 126 -2.46 4.99 7.58
N PHE A 127 -2.52 5.66 6.43
CA PHE A 127 -1.34 6.13 5.73
C PHE A 127 -0.51 7.11 6.58
N LYS A 128 -1.15 8.11 7.20
CA LYS A 128 -0.49 9.11 8.06
C LYS A 128 0.19 8.48 9.29
N GLU A 129 -0.31 7.36 9.77
CA GLU A 129 0.28 6.60 10.87
C GLU A 129 1.43 5.72 10.37
N THR A 130 1.19 4.96 9.30
CA THR A 130 2.19 4.06 8.70
C THR A 130 3.44 4.82 8.26
N LYS A 131 3.30 6.03 7.68
CA LYS A 131 4.47 6.83 7.28
C LYS A 131 5.42 7.16 8.43
N LYS A 132 4.94 7.17 9.69
CA LYS A 132 5.75 7.49 10.88
C LYS A 132 6.73 6.37 11.23
N CYS A 133 6.39 5.12 10.91
CA CYS A 133 7.21 3.95 11.20
C CYS A 133 7.78 3.26 9.96
N LEU A 134 7.61 3.84 8.76
CA LEU A 134 7.98 3.16 7.50
C LEU A 134 9.49 2.98 7.34
N ARG A 135 10.30 3.75 8.09
CA ARG A 135 11.76 3.65 8.14
C ARG A 135 12.16 2.98 9.46
N GLU A 136 13.16 2.10 9.39
CA GLU A 136 13.86 1.55 10.55
C GLU A 136 15.07 2.40 10.94
#